data_AF-A0A6A6V1R1-F1
#
_entry.id   AF-A0A6A6V1R1-F1
#
_cell.length_a   1.000
_cell.length_b   1.000
_cell.length_c   1.000
_cell.angle_alpha   90.00
_cell.angle_beta   90.00
_cell.angle_gamma   90.00
#
_symmetry.space_group_name_H-M   'P 1'
#
loop_
_entity.id
_entity.type
_entity.pdbx_description
1 polymer ?
#
loop_
_entity_poly.entity_id
_entity_poly.type
_entity_poly.pdbx_seq_one_letter_code
_entity_poly.pdbx_strand_id
1 'polypeptide(L)'
;MLPAPMPTEEYLAAAQQPYHTIDPPNRFLIVLDLNGTLIYRPNRKQPTKLIARPFLKPFLRFLFENFSVMIWSSAKPENVRVIVDRVLDEELRSKLTARWARDSFGLRSEHYNQNVQVYKDLSKIWNDEEIQQQHPSYQQGGRFGQHTTILLDDTRLKANAQPHNLVEIPEFEATDEQMHSDILREVAGYLQQARMQDNVSSFIRENDFVADGRWQYDWPDEMAGGVEVGEQAHLRE
;
A
#
# COMPACT_ATOMS: atom_id res chain seq x y z
N MET A 1 7.36 -17.57 -16.99
CA MET A 1 7.08 -16.94 -15.69
C MET A 1 8.36 -16.86 -14.87
N LEU A 2 8.57 -15.77 -14.13
CA LEU A 2 9.65 -15.73 -13.14
C LEU A 2 9.28 -16.70 -11.99
N PRO A 3 10.24 -17.47 -11.45
CA PRO A 3 9.96 -18.30 -10.28
C PRO A 3 9.50 -17.42 -9.12
N ALA A 4 8.66 -17.97 -8.25
CA ALA A 4 8.27 -17.27 -7.03
C ALA A 4 9.53 -17.00 -6.18
N PRO A 5 9.81 -15.74 -5.79
CA PRO A 5 10.93 -15.44 -4.93
C PRO A 5 10.66 -16.01 -3.53
N MET A 6 11.67 -16.62 -2.91
CA MET A 6 11.54 -17.16 -1.56
C MET A 6 12.07 -16.14 -0.54
N PRO A 7 11.52 -16.09 0.69
CA PRO A 7 12.13 -15.32 1.76
C PRO A 7 13.55 -15.78 2.03
N THR A 8 14.47 -14.83 2.24
CA THR A 8 15.86 -15.18 2.59
C THR A 8 15.94 -15.63 4.05
N GLU A 9 17.00 -16.35 4.40
CA GLU A 9 17.23 -16.78 5.78
C GLU A 9 17.43 -15.57 6.71
N GLU A 10 18.12 -14.53 6.24
CA GLU A 10 18.33 -13.29 7.00
C GLU A 10 17.01 -12.58 7.29
N TYR A 11 16.12 -12.50 6.29
CA TYR A 11 14.79 -11.91 6.44
C TYR A 11 13.98 -12.68 7.50
N LEU A 12 13.95 -14.01 7.41
CA LEU A 12 13.21 -14.86 8.34
C LEU A 12 13.78 -14.78 9.75
N ALA A 13 15.12 -14.72 9.90
CA ALA A 13 15.77 -14.57 11.19
C ALA A 13 15.48 -13.19 11.83
N ALA A 14 15.44 -12.12 11.03
CA ALA A 14 15.09 -10.79 11.50
C ALA A 14 13.60 -10.66 11.89
N ALA A 15 12.70 -11.27 11.12
CA ALA A 15 11.27 -11.34 11.46
C ALA A 15 10.99 -12.28 12.65
N GLN A 16 12.00 -13.06 13.08
CA GLN A 16 11.94 -13.90 14.26
C GLN A 16 12.35 -13.22 15.56
N GLN A 17 13.05 -12.09 15.47
CA GLN A 17 13.43 -11.34 16.66
C GLN A 17 12.20 -10.77 17.37
N PRO A 18 12.26 -10.60 18.70
CA PRO A 18 11.21 -9.88 19.42
C PRO A 18 11.07 -8.45 18.88
N TYR A 19 9.88 -7.88 19.02
CA TYR A 19 9.62 -6.47 18.79
C TYR A 19 9.25 -5.79 20.11
N HIS A 20 9.48 -4.49 20.17
CA HIS A 20 9.19 -3.65 21.31
C HIS A 20 8.42 -2.41 20.87
N THR A 21 7.55 -1.94 21.76
CA THR A 21 6.85 -0.67 21.57
C THR A 21 7.81 0.50 21.73
N ILE A 22 7.76 1.44 20.79
CA ILE A 22 8.60 2.63 20.71
C ILE A 22 7.75 3.90 20.72
N ASP A 23 8.24 4.92 21.43
CA ASP A 23 7.66 6.26 21.49
C ASP A 23 8.82 7.29 21.51
N PRO A 24 8.95 8.18 20.52
CA PRO A 24 8.04 8.38 19.38
C PRO A 24 8.10 7.22 18.35
N PRO A 25 7.01 7.00 17.59
CA PRO A 25 7.00 6.00 16.52
C PRO A 25 8.02 6.29 15.42
N ASN A 26 8.54 5.21 14.81
CA ASN A 26 9.47 5.28 13.68
C ASN A 26 8.82 5.94 12.45
N ARG A 27 9.66 6.30 11.46
CA ARG A 27 9.20 6.74 10.13
C ARG A 27 9.05 5.54 9.21
N PHE A 28 7.81 5.16 8.97
CA PHE A 28 7.44 3.99 8.19
C PHE A 28 7.16 4.34 6.72
N LEU A 29 7.39 3.37 5.84
CA LEU A 29 6.96 3.39 4.44
C LEU A 29 5.77 2.47 4.24
N ILE A 30 4.66 3.01 3.74
CA ILE A 30 3.52 2.25 3.25
C ILE A 30 3.62 2.14 1.72
N VAL A 31 3.71 0.91 1.23
CA VAL A 31 3.68 0.58 -0.19
C VAL A 31 2.26 0.15 -0.56
N LEU A 32 1.60 0.93 -1.40
CA LEU A 32 0.21 0.73 -1.78
C LEU A 32 0.10 0.00 -3.12
N ASP A 33 -0.63 -1.12 -3.14
CA ASP A 33 -1.30 -1.54 -4.37
C ASP A 33 -2.46 -0.58 -4.72
N LEU A 34 -3.01 -0.72 -5.92
CA LEU A 34 -4.12 0.10 -6.41
C LEU A 34 -5.37 -0.73 -6.67
N ASN A 35 -5.35 -1.58 -7.70
CA ASN A 35 -6.56 -2.23 -8.21
C ASN A 35 -6.84 -3.52 -7.43
N GLY A 36 -8.02 -3.61 -6.82
CA GLY A 36 -8.35 -4.69 -5.87
C GLY A 36 -8.04 -4.28 -4.43
N THR A 37 -7.20 -3.26 -4.21
CA THR A 37 -6.87 -2.77 -2.87
C THR A 37 -7.58 -1.45 -2.55
N LEU A 38 -7.33 -0.38 -3.33
CA LEU A 38 -7.86 0.97 -3.09
C LEU A 38 -8.99 1.36 -4.04
N ILE A 39 -8.96 0.80 -5.25
CA ILE A 39 -9.92 1.09 -6.32
C ILE A 39 -10.30 -0.19 -7.05
N TYR A 40 -11.46 -0.17 -7.70
CA TYR A 40 -11.89 -1.20 -8.62
C TYR A 40 -11.99 -0.63 -10.05
N ARG A 41 -11.55 -1.42 -11.04
CA ARG A 41 -11.64 -1.11 -12.47
C ARG A 41 -12.56 -2.11 -13.17
N PRO A 42 -13.85 -1.80 -13.34
CA PRO A 42 -14.80 -2.70 -13.99
C PRO A 42 -14.37 -3.09 -15.41
N ASN A 43 -13.69 -2.18 -16.11
CA ASN A 43 -13.13 -2.46 -17.43
C ASN A 43 -11.69 -1.96 -17.55
N ARG A 44 -10.74 -2.90 -17.60
CA ARG A 44 -9.30 -2.59 -17.74
C ARG A 44 -8.94 -1.83 -19.03
N LYS A 45 -9.82 -1.83 -20.04
CA LYS A 45 -9.66 -1.05 -21.28
C LYS A 45 -10.16 0.40 -21.17
N GLN A 46 -10.91 0.73 -20.11
CA GLN A 46 -11.41 2.09 -19.84
C GLN A 46 -10.74 2.64 -18.57
N PRO A 47 -9.51 3.19 -18.67
CA PRO A 47 -8.71 3.58 -17.50
C PRO A 47 -9.32 4.72 -16.68
N THR A 48 -10.31 5.43 -17.21
CA THR A 48 -10.98 6.54 -16.55
C THR A 48 -12.17 6.12 -15.69
N LYS A 49 -12.72 4.91 -15.88
CA LYS A 49 -13.82 4.39 -15.06
C LYS A 49 -13.25 3.66 -13.86
N LEU A 50 -13.21 4.35 -12.73
CA LEU A 50 -12.66 3.88 -11.47
C LEU A 50 -13.72 4.02 -10.38
N ILE A 51 -13.93 2.97 -9.61
CA ILE A 51 -14.75 3.02 -8.39
C ILE A 51 -13.79 3.06 -7.20
N ALA A 52 -13.89 4.08 -6.35
CA ALA A 52 -13.10 4.15 -5.12
C ALA A 52 -13.66 3.17 -4.09
N ARG A 53 -12.75 2.52 -3.35
CA ARG A 53 -13.15 1.83 -2.12
C ARG A 53 -13.74 2.85 -1.15
N PRO A 54 -14.84 2.55 -0.44
CA PRO A 54 -15.38 3.46 0.55
C PRO A 54 -14.31 3.93 1.54
N PHE A 55 -14.41 5.19 1.97
CA PHE A 55 -13.45 5.84 2.88
C PHE A 55 -12.02 6.02 2.34
N LEU A 56 -11.80 5.89 1.02
CA LEU A 56 -10.47 6.06 0.43
C LEU A 56 -9.83 7.43 0.72
N LYS A 57 -10.60 8.53 0.64
CA LYS A 57 -10.08 9.88 0.90
C LYS A 57 -9.56 10.08 2.33
N PRO A 58 -10.36 9.83 3.40
CA PRO A 58 -9.85 9.94 4.77
C PRO A 58 -8.71 8.96 5.04
N PHE A 59 -8.76 7.74 4.49
CA PHE A 59 -7.66 6.78 4.61
C PHE A 59 -6.35 7.31 4.03
N LEU A 60 -6.38 7.89 2.82
CA LEU A 60 -5.19 8.48 2.22
C LEU A 60 -4.64 9.65 3.04
N ARG A 61 -5.50 10.54 3.54
CA ARG A 61 -5.06 11.62 4.44
C ARG A 61 -4.35 11.07 5.67
N PHE A 62 -4.96 10.10 6.34
CA PHE A 62 -4.34 9.39 7.46
C PHE A 62 -2.96 8.81 7.07
N LEU A 63 -2.84 8.14 5.93
CA LEU A 63 -1.56 7.57 5.50
C LEU A 63 -0.50 8.65 5.30
N PHE A 64 -0.80 9.72 4.57
CA PHE A 64 0.18 10.77 4.26
C PHE A 64 0.53 11.68 5.46
N GLU A 65 -0.33 11.77 6.47
CA GLU A 65 -0.04 12.48 7.72
C GLU A 65 0.91 11.69 8.63
N ASN A 66 0.90 10.36 8.52
CA ASN A 66 1.54 9.48 9.50
C ASN A 66 2.72 8.68 8.93
N PHE A 67 2.80 8.52 7.62
CA PHE A 67 3.73 7.63 6.92
C PHE A 67 4.37 8.31 5.71
N SER A 68 5.53 7.80 5.30
CA SER A 68 5.98 7.94 3.91
C SER A 68 5.15 6.99 3.06
N VAL A 69 4.66 7.44 1.90
CA VAL A 69 3.75 6.66 1.07
C VAL A 69 4.34 6.47 -0.32
N MET A 70 4.31 5.23 -0.81
CA MET A 70 4.71 4.84 -2.15
C MET A 70 3.60 4.04 -2.82
N ILE A 71 3.51 4.12 -4.15
CA ILE A 71 2.63 3.26 -4.95
C ILE A 71 3.46 2.23 -5.69
N TRP A 72 3.01 0.98 -5.70
CA TRP A 72 3.56 -0.08 -6.54
C TRP A 72 2.44 -0.89 -7.17
N SER A 73 2.15 -0.66 -8.46
CA SER A 73 1.04 -1.33 -9.16
C SER A 73 1.53 -2.23 -10.29
N SER A 74 0.86 -3.37 -10.49
CA SER A 74 1.11 -4.28 -11.62
C SER A 74 0.62 -3.75 -12.98
N ALA A 75 -0.13 -2.64 -12.98
CA ALA A 75 -0.61 -1.96 -14.17
C ALA A 75 0.50 -1.19 -14.89
N LYS A 76 0.34 -0.98 -16.21
CA LYS A 76 1.32 -0.23 -17.01
C LYS A 76 1.45 1.24 -16.57
N PRO A 77 2.62 1.88 -16.74
CA PRO A 77 2.88 3.24 -16.27
C PRO A 77 1.82 4.27 -16.66
N GLU A 78 1.32 4.22 -17.89
CA GLU A 78 0.28 5.13 -18.38
C GLU A 78 -1.06 4.98 -17.63
N ASN A 79 -1.41 3.76 -17.25
CA ASN A 79 -2.62 3.50 -16.45
C ASN A 79 -2.41 3.93 -14.99
N VAL A 80 -1.24 3.62 -14.42
CA VAL A 80 -0.91 4.02 -13.05
C VAL A 80 -0.95 5.54 -12.94
N ARG A 81 -0.39 6.29 -13.92
CA ARG A 81 -0.47 7.75 -13.95
C ARG A 81 -1.92 8.24 -13.89
N VAL A 82 -2.80 7.74 -14.76
CA VAL A 82 -4.22 8.14 -14.79
C VAL A 82 -4.93 7.83 -13.48
N ILE A 83 -4.67 6.65 -12.88
CA ILE A 83 -5.29 6.27 -11.60
C ILE A 83 -4.80 7.19 -10.48
N VAL A 84 -3.49 7.41 -10.40
CA VAL A 84 -2.89 8.27 -9.37
C VAL A 84 -3.39 9.71 -9.47
N ASP A 85 -3.48 10.27 -10.67
CA ASP A 85 -3.97 11.63 -10.90
C ASP A 85 -5.46 11.79 -10.55
N ARG A 86 -6.21 10.68 -10.45
CA ARG A 86 -7.62 10.66 -10.06
C ARG A 86 -7.82 10.39 -8.56
N VAL A 87 -6.98 9.53 -7.98
CA VAL A 87 -7.08 9.09 -6.60
C VAL A 87 -6.42 10.07 -5.63
N LEU A 88 -5.29 10.67 -6.02
CA LEU A 88 -4.57 11.64 -5.23
C LEU A 88 -4.79 13.04 -5.80
N ASP A 89 -5.09 13.99 -4.93
CA ASP A 89 -4.97 15.41 -5.28
C ASP A 89 -3.50 15.81 -5.45
N GLU A 90 -3.28 17.04 -5.92
CA GLU A 90 -1.93 17.55 -6.19
C GLU A 90 -1.05 17.58 -4.93
N GLU A 91 -1.63 17.89 -3.78
CA GLU A 91 -0.92 17.96 -2.51
C GLU A 91 -0.40 16.58 -2.10
N LEU A 92 -1.27 15.57 -2.03
CA LEU A 92 -0.87 14.20 -1.68
C LEU A 92 0.08 13.61 -2.72
N ARG A 93 -0.16 13.87 -4.01
CA ARG A 93 0.72 13.39 -5.09
C ARG A 93 2.14 13.97 -4.97
N SER A 94 2.29 15.21 -4.52
CA SER A 94 3.61 15.83 -4.30
C SER A 94 4.40 15.22 -3.14
N LYS A 95 3.71 14.53 -2.21
CA LYS A 95 4.29 13.87 -1.03
C LYS A 95 4.63 12.39 -1.27
N LEU A 96 4.37 11.85 -2.46
CA LEU A 96 4.69 10.46 -2.78
C LEU A 96 6.21 10.25 -2.77
N THR A 97 6.64 9.21 -2.04
CA THR A 97 8.03 8.75 -1.99
C THR A 97 8.47 8.25 -3.36
N ALA A 98 7.62 7.41 -3.98
CA ALA A 98 7.84 6.90 -5.32
C ALA A 98 6.54 6.37 -5.93
N ARG A 99 6.56 6.20 -7.25
CA ARG A 99 5.47 5.58 -8.01
C ARG A 99 6.05 4.56 -8.97
N TRP A 100 5.94 3.30 -8.58
CA TRP A 100 6.33 2.16 -9.39
C TRP A 100 5.12 1.53 -10.09
N ALA A 101 5.35 1.10 -11.32
CA ALA A 101 4.36 0.48 -12.19
C ALA A 101 4.91 -0.85 -12.73
N ARG A 102 4.25 -1.40 -13.75
CA ARG A 102 4.61 -2.70 -14.34
C ARG A 102 6.07 -2.82 -14.79
N ASP A 103 6.68 -1.72 -15.19
CA ASP A 103 8.08 -1.63 -15.63
C ASP A 103 9.10 -1.87 -14.50
N SER A 104 8.75 -1.66 -13.23
CA SER A 104 9.65 -1.93 -12.10
C SER A 104 9.78 -3.42 -11.74
N PHE A 105 8.93 -4.27 -12.30
CA PHE A 105 8.96 -5.71 -12.00
C PHE A 105 10.11 -6.45 -12.68
N GLY A 106 10.83 -5.84 -13.62
CA GLY A 106 11.93 -6.49 -14.34
C GLY A 106 11.45 -7.61 -15.26
N LEU A 107 10.24 -7.47 -15.81
CA LEU A 107 9.66 -8.46 -16.72
C LEU A 107 10.44 -8.49 -18.04
N ARG A 108 10.67 -9.70 -18.57
CA ARG A 108 11.13 -9.87 -19.96
C ARG A 108 10.10 -9.27 -20.93
N SER A 109 10.56 -8.74 -22.06
CA SER A 109 9.72 -8.09 -23.07
C SER A 109 8.52 -8.93 -23.50
N GLU A 110 8.71 -10.26 -23.62
CA GLU A 110 7.65 -11.22 -23.98
C GLU A 110 6.52 -11.29 -22.94
N HIS A 111 6.84 -11.16 -21.64
CA HIS A 111 5.87 -11.22 -20.55
C HIS A 111 5.25 -9.84 -20.22
N TYR A 112 5.86 -8.75 -20.69
CA TYR A 112 5.44 -7.40 -20.34
C TYR A 112 4.00 -7.11 -20.76
N ASN A 113 3.54 -7.63 -21.89
CA ASN A 113 2.17 -7.42 -22.38
C ASN A 113 1.19 -8.54 -22.01
N GLN A 114 1.62 -9.54 -21.24
CA GLN A 114 0.82 -10.70 -20.88
C GLN A 114 0.33 -10.60 -19.43
N ASN A 115 -0.79 -11.25 -19.10
CA ASN A 115 -1.24 -11.39 -17.72
C ASN A 115 -0.42 -12.49 -17.03
N VAL A 116 0.76 -12.12 -16.51
CA VAL A 116 1.65 -13.00 -15.75
C VAL A 116 1.61 -12.64 -14.27
N GLN A 117 1.83 -13.65 -13.41
CA GLN A 117 2.06 -13.41 -11.99
C GLN A 117 3.28 -12.50 -11.80
N VAL A 118 3.13 -11.51 -10.93
CA VAL A 118 4.20 -10.60 -10.51
C VAL A 118 4.42 -10.68 -9.01
N TYR A 119 5.61 -10.31 -8.57
CA TYR A 119 6.02 -10.31 -7.16
C TYR A 119 6.60 -8.95 -6.80
N LYS A 120 6.14 -8.38 -5.68
CA LYS A 120 6.60 -7.13 -5.09
C LYS A 120 7.70 -7.43 -4.08
N ASP A 121 8.89 -7.71 -4.60
CA ASP A 121 10.08 -7.93 -3.79
C ASP A 121 10.55 -6.61 -3.18
N LEU A 122 10.25 -6.40 -1.89
CA LEU A 122 10.55 -5.18 -1.15
C LEU A 122 12.06 -4.91 -1.05
N SER A 123 12.91 -5.92 -1.23
CA SER A 123 14.36 -5.70 -1.31
C SER A 123 14.75 -4.74 -2.44
N LYS A 124 13.96 -4.68 -3.52
CA LYS A 124 14.16 -3.68 -4.58
C LYS A 124 14.02 -2.26 -4.04
N ILE A 125 13.05 -2.01 -3.16
CA ILE A 125 12.83 -0.70 -2.52
C ILE A 125 13.98 -0.40 -1.54
N TRP A 126 14.39 -1.40 -0.76
CA TRP A 126 15.43 -1.24 0.24
C TRP A 126 16.81 -0.97 -0.36
N ASN A 127 17.05 -1.46 -1.58
CA ASN A 127 18.29 -1.27 -2.31
C ASN A 127 18.26 -0.10 -3.32
N ASP A 128 17.12 0.60 -3.45
CA ASP A 128 16.98 1.74 -4.37
C ASP A 128 17.38 3.05 -3.67
N GLU A 129 18.51 3.63 -4.08
CA GLU A 129 19.06 4.83 -3.43
C GLU A 129 18.18 6.07 -3.61
N GLU A 130 17.44 6.19 -4.72
CA GLU A 130 16.52 7.33 -4.92
C GLU A 130 15.37 7.26 -3.92
N ILE A 131 14.84 6.07 -3.65
CA ILE A 131 13.82 5.86 -2.62
C ILE A 131 14.40 6.08 -1.23
N GLN A 132 15.60 5.57 -0.94
CA GLN A 132 16.22 5.77 0.38
C GLN A 132 16.42 7.25 0.69
N GLN A 133 16.81 8.07 -0.29
CA GLN A 133 16.96 9.52 -0.14
C GLN A 133 15.68 10.25 0.28
N GLN A 134 14.50 9.67 -0.01
CA GLN A 134 13.22 10.22 0.43
C GLN A 134 12.90 9.94 1.91
N HIS A 135 13.70 9.13 2.60
CA HIS A 135 13.49 8.88 4.02
C HIS A 135 13.62 10.19 4.82
N PRO A 136 12.65 10.56 5.68
CA PRO A 136 12.64 11.86 6.37
C PRO A 136 13.91 12.17 7.17
N SER A 137 14.53 11.13 7.74
CA SER A 137 15.79 11.22 8.49
C SER A 137 17.02 10.73 7.71
N TYR A 138 16.98 10.75 6.38
CA TYR A 138 18.05 10.20 5.53
C TYR A 138 19.44 10.78 5.86
N GLN A 139 19.49 12.10 6.12
CA GLN A 139 20.72 12.82 6.47
C GLN A 139 21.31 12.38 7.83
N GLN A 140 20.49 11.81 8.72
CA GLN A 140 20.90 11.22 9.99
C GLN A 140 21.15 9.70 9.88
N GLY A 141 21.16 9.15 8.67
CA GLY A 141 21.36 7.72 8.42
C GLY A 141 20.07 6.89 8.42
N GLY A 142 18.90 7.51 8.51
CA GLY A 142 17.61 6.81 8.42
C GLY A 142 17.41 6.15 7.06
N ARG A 143 16.85 4.94 7.04
CA ARG A 143 16.62 4.12 5.85
C ARG A 143 15.31 3.35 5.99
N PHE A 144 14.62 3.14 4.87
CA PHE A 144 13.51 2.19 4.81
C PHE A 144 14.06 0.77 4.69
N GLY A 145 13.53 -0.13 5.51
CA GLY A 145 13.93 -1.53 5.50
C GLY A 145 12.80 -2.44 5.97
N GLN A 146 13.14 -3.72 6.18
CA GLN A 146 12.22 -4.73 6.70
C GLN A 146 11.46 -4.29 7.95
N HIS A 147 12.15 -3.61 8.87
CA HIS A 147 11.59 -3.19 10.16
C HIS A 147 10.56 -2.06 10.05
N THR A 148 10.56 -1.30 8.94
CA THR A 148 9.82 -0.04 8.78
C THR A 148 9.01 0.05 7.49
N THR A 149 8.86 -1.04 6.74
CA THR A 149 8.11 -1.07 5.47
C THR A 149 6.87 -1.95 5.60
N ILE A 150 5.72 -1.51 5.14
CA ILE A 150 4.49 -2.31 5.07
C ILE A 150 3.95 -2.24 3.64
N LEU A 151 3.65 -3.40 3.06
CA LEU A 151 2.93 -3.55 1.80
C LEU A 151 1.45 -3.74 2.10
N LEU A 152 0.59 -2.88 1.56
CA LEU A 152 -0.85 -3.06 1.57
C LEU A 152 -1.27 -3.58 0.19
N ASP A 153 -1.78 -4.81 0.16
CA ASP A 153 -2.14 -5.51 -1.07
C ASP A 153 -3.27 -6.49 -0.82
N ASP A 154 -4.09 -6.77 -1.83
CA ASP A 154 -5.16 -7.76 -1.80
C ASP A 154 -4.69 -9.21 -2.08
N THR A 155 -3.43 -9.40 -2.45
CA THR A 155 -2.90 -10.69 -2.90
C THR A 155 -1.65 -11.13 -2.14
N ARG A 156 -1.77 -12.15 -1.26
CA ARG A 156 -0.61 -12.74 -0.55
C ARG A 156 0.57 -13.12 -1.41
N LEU A 157 0.29 -13.74 -2.57
CA LEU A 157 1.35 -14.22 -3.46
C LEU A 157 2.27 -13.10 -3.96
N LYS A 158 1.82 -11.84 -4.03
CA LYS A 158 2.69 -10.74 -4.46
C LYS A 158 3.79 -10.45 -3.44
N ALA A 159 3.58 -10.76 -2.16
CA ALA A 159 4.54 -10.54 -1.08
C ALA A 159 5.43 -11.75 -0.79
N ASN A 160 5.51 -12.74 -1.69
CA ASN A 160 6.16 -14.04 -1.40
C ASN A 160 7.61 -13.94 -0.90
N ALA A 161 8.34 -12.89 -1.29
CA ALA A 161 9.71 -12.66 -0.82
C ALA A 161 9.78 -12.10 0.62
N GLN A 162 8.76 -11.37 1.07
CA GLN A 162 8.67 -10.75 2.41
C GLN A 162 7.25 -10.87 2.97
N PRO A 163 6.77 -12.09 3.29
CA PRO A 163 5.38 -12.35 3.64
C PRO A 163 4.92 -11.69 4.96
N HIS A 164 5.86 -11.32 5.83
CA HIS A 164 5.57 -10.66 7.10
C HIS A 164 5.67 -9.14 7.02
N ASN A 165 5.82 -8.57 5.83
CA ASN A 165 5.65 -7.14 5.59
C ASN A 165 4.31 -6.83 4.90
N LEU A 166 3.47 -7.84 4.68
CA LEU A 166 2.18 -7.70 4.03
C LEU A 166 1.07 -7.47 5.05
N VAL A 167 0.26 -6.45 4.81
CA VAL A 167 -1.12 -6.36 5.31
C VAL A 167 -2.02 -6.76 4.16
N GLU A 168 -2.56 -7.98 4.23
CA GLU A 168 -3.47 -8.50 3.23
C GLU A 168 -4.90 -8.02 3.51
N ILE A 169 -5.47 -7.23 2.61
CA ILE A 169 -6.84 -6.70 2.73
C ILE A 169 -7.77 -7.48 1.79
N PRO A 170 -9.07 -7.67 2.12
CA PRO A 170 -10.00 -8.29 1.17
C PRO A 170 -10.00 -7.56 -0.18
N GLU A 171 -10.00 -8.33 -1.28
CA GLU A 171 -10.08 -7.77 -2.64
C GLU A 171 -11.35 -6.94 -2.80
N PHE A 172 -11.21 -5.75 -3.38
CA PHE A 172 -12.29 -4.81 -3.64
C PHE A 172 -12.76 -4.92 -5.10
N GLU A 173 -14.00 -5.36 -5.25
CA GLU A 173 -14.69 -5.53 -6.53
C GLU A 173 -15.91 -4.61 -6.67
N ALA A 174 -16.10 -3.69 -5.71
CA ALA A 174 -17.23 -2.77 -5.64
C ALA A 174 -18.60 -3.48 -5.60
N THR A 175 -18.70 -4.60 -4.87
CA THR A 175 -19.99 -5.23 -4.57
C THR A 175 -20.83 -4.33 -3.66
N ASP A 176 -22.16 -4.51 -3.65
CA ASP A 176 -23.06 -3.72 -2.80
C ASP A 176 -22.66 -3.81 -1.32
N GLU A 177 -22.29 -4.99 -0.82
CA GLU A 177 -21.80 -5.18 0.54
C GLU A 177 -20.52 -4.36 0.81
N GLN A 178 -19.55 -4.43 -0.11
CA GLN A 178 -18.30 -3.71 0.03
C GLN A 178 -18.50 -2.20 0.02
N MET A 179 -19.43 -1.69 -0.79
CA MET A 179 -19.77 -0.27 -0.87
C MET A 179 -20.38 0.29 0.43
N HIS A 180 -20.88 -0.57 1.32
CA HIS A 180 -21.43 -0.19 2.63
C HIS A 180 -20.53 -0.58 3.81
N SER A 181 -19.30 -1.06 3.54
CA SER A 181 -18.32 -1.46 4.55
C SER A 181 -17.21 -0.42 4.73
N ASP A 182 -16.62 -0.35 5.93
CA ASP A 182 -15.43 0.48 6.23
C ASP A 182 -14.24 -0.36 6.68
N ILE A 183 -13.74 -1.16 5.77
CA ILE A 183 -12.51 -1.94 5.97
C ILE A 183 -11.25 -1.07 6.07
N LEU A 184 -11.25 0.13 5.46
CA LEU A 184 -10.08 1.00 5.50
C LEU A 184 -9.86 1.61 6.89
N ARG A 185 -10.93 1.81 7.67
CA ARG A 185 -10.84 2.19 9.09
C ARG A 185 -10.15 1.13 9.94
N GLU A 186 -10.48 -0.13 9.67
CA GLU A 186 -9.84 -1.25 10.36
C GLU A 186 -8.34 -1.32 10.01
N VAL A 187 -8.01 -1.18 8.73
CA VAL A 187 -6.60 -1.12 8.29
C VAL A 187 -5.88 0.08 8.92
N ALA A 188 -6.49 1.26 8.98
CA ALA A 188 -5.89 2.42 9.64
C ALA A 188 -5.62 2.15 11.13
N GLY A 189 -6.55 1.49 11.83
CA GLY A 189 -6.40 1.10 13.23
C GLY A 189 -5.22 0.15 13.42
N TYR A 190 -5.08 -0.82 12.53
CA TYR A 190 -3.95 -1.76 12.52
C TYR A 190 -2.62 -1.05 12.30
N LEU A 191 -2.55 -0.20 11.25
CA LEU A 191 -1.34 0.55 10.92
C LEU A 191 -0.93 1.51 12.05
N GLN A 192 -1.89 2.08 12.78
CA GLN A 192 -1.63 2.92 13.94
C GLN A 192 -0.98 2.16 15.11
N GLN A 193 -1.26 0.87 15.26
CA GLN A 193 -0.58 0.01 16.25
C GLN A 193 0.77 -0.50 15.72
N ALA A 194 0.82 -0.88 14.44
CA ALA A 194 2.03 -1.39 13.79
C ALA A 194 3.18 -0.37 13.78
N ARG A 195 2.86 0.92 13.56
CA ARG A 195 3.86 2.00 13.54
C ARG A 195 4.53 2.26 14.90
N MET A 196 3.95 1.74 15.98
CA MET A 196 4.49 1.87 17.34
C MET A 196 5.51 0.76 17.64
N GLN A 197 5.84 -0.11 16.69
CA GLN A 197 6.79 -1.20 16.90
C GLN A 197 8.14 -0.89 16.22
N ASP A 198 9.23 -1.29 16.86
CA ASP A 198 10.58 -1.18 16.28
C ASP A 198 10.84 -2.17 15.13
N ASN A 199 10.13 -3.31 15.13
CA ASN A 199 10.20 -4.34 14.10
C ASN A 199 8.80 -4.76 13.63
N VAL A 200 8.35 -4.12 12.55
CA VAL A 200 7.01 -4.39 12.02
C VAL A 200 6.86 -5.77 11.40
N SER A 201 7.94 -6.33 10.87
CA SER A 201 7.88 -7.67 10.28
C SER A 201 7.62 -8.74 11.34
N SER A 202 8.22 -8.60 12.53
CA SER A 202 7.91 -9.46 13.68
C SER A 202 6.50 -9.21 14.21
N PHE A 203 6.07 -7.95 14.29
CA PHE A 203 4.72 -7.60 14.74
C PHE A 203 3.63 -8.20 13.84
N ILE A 204 3.73 -8.02 12.52
CA ILE A 204 2.76 -8.54 11.54
C ILE A 204 2.73 -10.06 11.58
N ARG A 205 3.89 -10.72 11.71
CA ARG A 205 3.95 -12.18 11.82
C ARG A 205 3.15 -12.70 13.03
N GLU A 206 3.24 -12.03 14.18
CA GLU A 206 2.54 -12.46 15.40
C GLU A 206 1.09 -11.97 15.48
N ASN A 207 0.80 -10.86 14.81
CA ASN A 207 -0.49 -10.19 14.83
C ASN A 207 -0.97 -9.96 13.39
N ASP A 208 -1.10 -11.03 12.59
CA ASP A 208 -1.49 -10.88 11.18
C ASP A 208 -2.82 -10.12 11.08
N PHE A 209 -2.93 -9.25 10.06
CA PHE A 209 -4.16 -8.49 9.86
C PHE A 209 -5.28 -9.45 9.44
N VAL A 210 -6.41 -9.34 10.13
CA VAL A 210 -7.64 -10.04 9.79
C VAL A 210 -8.76 -9.03 9.87
N ALA A 211 -9.58 -8.97 8.82
CA ALA A 211 -10.74 -8.10 8.70
C ALA A 211 -11.91 -8.62 9.54
N ASP A 212 -11.85 -8.45 10.86
CA ASP A 212 -12.86 -8.94 11.81
C ASP A 212 -13.40 -7.86 12.76
N GLY A 213 -13.07 -6.60 12.50
CA GLY A 213 -13.51 -5.42 13.22
C GLY A 213 -12.71 -5.12 14.50
N ARG A 214 -11.67 -5.89 14.83
CA ARG A 214 -10.91 -5.70 16.09
C ARG A 214 -10.08 -4.41 16.10
N TRP A 215 -9.69 -3.93 14.93
CA TRP A 215 -8.89 -2.71 14.79
C TRP A 215 -9.80 -1.54 14.44
N GLN A 216 -9.64 -0.40 15.09
CA GLN A 216 -10.47 0.77 14.81
C GLN A 216 -9.59 2.02 14.82
N TYR A 217 -9.81 2.88 13.84
CA TYR A 217 -9.27 4.23 13.82
C TYR A 217 -10.43 5.22 13.88
N ASP A 218 -10.29 6.25 14.71
CA ASP A 218 -11.34 7.24 14.86
C ASP A 218 -11.16 8.34 13.82
N TRP A 219 -12.03 8.35 12.82
CA TRP A 219 -12.22 9.50 11.93
C TRP A 219 -13.73 9.78 11.77
N PRO A 220 -14.13 11.05 11.59
CA PRO A 220 -15.53 11.40 11.38
C PRO A 220 -16.15 10.66 10.19
N ASP A 221 -17.32 10.02 10.41
CA ASP A 221 -18.12 9.37 9.35
C ASP A 221 -18.57 10.37 8.28
N GLU A 222 -18.58 11.66 8.58
CA GLU A 222 -18.85 12.73 7.61
C GLU A 222 -17.78 12.81 6.50
N MET A 223 -16.63 12.14 6.66
CA MET A 223 -15.63 11.96 5.61
C MET A 223 -15.90 10.72 4.72
N ALA A 224 -16.99 9.97 4.97
CA ALA A 224 -17.43 8.85 4.14
C ALA A 224 -17.94 9.35 2.78
N GLY A 225 -17.14 9.16 1.74
CA GLY A 225 -17.54 9.45 0.38
C GLY A 225 -17.03 8.37 -0.57
N GLY A 226 -17.74 7.25 -0.66
CA GLY A 226 -17.64 6.35 -1.81
C GLY A 226 -18.28 7.06 -3.01
N VAL A 227 -17.46 7.67 -3.86
CA VAL A 227 -17.91 8.39 -5.06
C VAL A 227 -17.16 7.81 -6.26
N GLU A 228 -17.79 7.77 -7.43
CA GLU A 228 -17.05 7.53 -8.67
C GLU A 228 -15.87 8.50 -8.74
N VAL A 229 -14.67 7.97 -8.99
CA VAL A 229 -13.47 8.81 -9.10
C VAL A 229 -13.47 9.44 -10.51
N GLY A 230 -14.35 10.41 -10.71
CA GLY A 230 -14.58 10.93 -12.06
C GLY A 230 -15.76 11.88 -12.28
N GLU A 231 -16.68 12.07 -11.33
CA GLU A 231 -17.46 13.31 -11.37
C GLU A 231 -16.57 14.43 -10.84
N GLN A 232 -16.36 15.46 -11.65
CA GLN A 232 -15.93 16.75 -11.13
C GLN A 232 -16.86 17.04 -9.95
N ALA A 233 -16.30 17.07 -8.75
CA ALA A 233 -16.97 17.72 -7.65
C ALA A 233 -17.15 19.17 -8.09
N HIS A 234 -18.33 19.49 -8.65
CA HIS A 234 -18.90 20.80 -8.49
C HIS A 234 -19.09 20.96 -6.98
N LEU A 235 -17.99 21.37 -6.32
CA LEU A 235 -18.09 22.18 -5.13
C LEU A 235 -18.95 23.36 -5.57
N ARG A 236 -20.16 23.42 -5.04
CA ARG A 236 -21.02 24.59 -5.17
C ARG A 236 -20.24 25.79 -4.67
N GLU A 237 -20.39 26.90 -5.39
CA GLU A 237 -19.78 28.22 -5.15
C GLU A 237 -19.82 28.66 -3.68
#